data_AF-L7VXD2-F1
#
_entry.id   AF-L7VXD2-F1
#
_cell.length_a   1.000
_cell.length_b   1.000
_cell.length_c   1.000
_cell.angle_alpha   90.00
_cell.angle_beta   90.00
_cell.angle_gamma   90.00
#
_symmetry.space_group_name_H-M   'P 1'
#
loop_
_entity.id
_entity.type
_entity.pdbx_description
1 polymer ?
#
loop_
_entity_poly.entity_id
_entity_poly.type
_entity_poly.pdbx_seq_one_letter_code
_entity_poly.pdbx_strand_id
1 'polypeptide(L)'
;MNPAAVDVESRQDHKQPATAEHGRGERWEDEKGKQWFGNVPMDAFFDQPYTVVSDATPIIGSPAVAAAVSDRKPADAPISAPTPARGDSWSDLISDTELDGEVKTIRNYLNQNLRTVSSYNAALLAIPPKAATLGALAGVAMEHPNAVSWKDDAKYVRDLAKKMNSDTLRSGPKDQKRLLELYEALSDTLNRSRPADLEEPLNSDGFADVSELRLLMHRIDEAEKRMKSEVSTAGALASGKEMVAHEAAVLATLAKIATLPGYGYEDDPRFKGYASDVIQAAMAIKSAAAGNDFTNYELALTKISTTCSACHSDYKNN
;
A
#
# COMPACT_ATOMS: atom_id res chain seq x y z
N MET A 1 34.28 -22.27 73.36
CA MET A 1 34.25 -20.81 73.58
C MET A 1 33.68 -20.17 72.32
N ASN A 2 32.48 -19.61 72.41
CA ASN A 2 31.97 -18.61 71.45
C ASN A 2 32.40 -17.23 71.99
N PRO A 3 32.55 -16.16 71.18
CA PRO A 3 31.38 -15.28 71.01
C PRO A 3 31.29 -14.44 69.70
N ALA A 4 30.04 -14.00 69.46
CA ALA A 4 29.55 -12.71 68.94
C ALA A 4 30.03 -12.22 67.55
N ALA A 5 29.18 -12.08 66.52
CA ALA A 5 27.97 -11.25 66.35
C ALA A 5 28.26 -9.73 66.26
N VAL A 6 28.04 -9.15 65.07
CA VAL A 6 27.44 -7.81 64.89
C VAL A 6 26.61 -7.81 63.59
N ASP A 7 25.33 -7.52 63.76
CA ASP A 7 24.32 -7.23 62.73
C ASP A 7 24.62 -5.91 61.98
N VAL A 8 24.31 -5.89 60.69
CA VAL A 8 23.75 -4.70 60.03
C VAL A 8 22.59 -5.14 59.16
N GLU A 9 21.40 -4.94 59.70
CA GLU A 9 20.11 -4.97 59.02
C GLU A 9 19.96 -3.67 58.22
N SER A 10 19.71 -3.73 56.91
CA SER A 10 18.77 -2.81 56.25
C SER A 10 18.41 -3.21 54.81
N ARG A 11 17.10 -3.11 54.56
CA ARG A 11 16.38 -2.97 53.28
C ARG A 11 16.10 -4.22 52.46
N GLN A 12 14.89 -4.72 52.72
CA GLN A 12 13.99 -5.29 51.72
C GLN A 12 13.97 -4.44 50.44
N ASP A 13 14.30 -5.05 49.31
CA ASP A 13 13.59 -4.79 48.06
C ASP A 13 12.78 -6.04 47.74
N HIS A 14 11.46 -5.94 47.90
CA HIS A 14 10.53 -6.89 47.31
C HIS A 14 10.67 -6.80 45.78
N LYS A 15 11.54 -7.62 45.21
CA LYS A 15 11.50 -7.91 43.78
C LYS A 15 10.22 -8.71 43.51
N GLN A 16 9.21 -8.05 42.94
CA GLN A 16 8.18 -8.72 42.17
C GLN A 16 8.86 -9.69 41.19
N PRO A 17 8.42 -10.96 41.10
CA PRO A 17 8.95 -11.86 40.09
C PRO A 17 8.63 -11.27 38.71
N ALA A 18 9.69 -11.11 37.91
CA ALA A 18 9.61 -10.71 36.52
C ALA A 18 8.64 -11.63 35.79
N THR A 19 7.62 -11.04 35.16
CA THR A 19 6.77 -11.72 34.17
C THR A 19 7.66 -12.38 33.15
N ALA A 20 7.61 -13.71 33.04
CA ALA A 20 8.30 -14.45 32.00
C ALA A 20 7.86 -13.88 30.64
N GLU A 21 8.80 -13.45 29.79
CA GLU A 21 8.48 -13.03 28.43
C GLU A 21 8.07 -14.26 27.63
N HIS A 22 6.76 -14.40 27.37
CA HIS A 22 6.23 -15.43 26.48
C HIS A 22 6.52 -15.06 25.02
N GLY A 23 6.84 -16.08 24.20
CA GLY A 23 7.23 -15.87 22.82
C GLY A 23 6.11 -15.21 21.99
N ARG A 24 6.45 -14.33 21.05
CA ARG A 24 5.47 -13.78 20.09
C ARG A 24 4.83 -14.93 19.30
N GLY A 25 3.56 -15.24 19.58
CA GLY A 25 2.79 -16.31 18.93
C GLY A 25 2.44 -17.51 19.82
N GLU A 26 2.92 -17.52 21.07
CA GLU A 26 2.64 -18.58 22.03
C GLU A 26 1.26 -18.39 22.69
N ARG A 27 0.46 -19.46 22.79
CA ARG A 27 -0.76 -19.47 23.61
C ARG A 27 -0.45 -20.08 24.98
N TRP A 28 -0.81 -19.38 26.04
CA TRP A 28 -0.62 -19.85 27.40
C TRP A 28 -1.75 -19.38 28.32
N GLU A 29 -1.86 -20.01 29.48
CA GLU A 29 -2.90 -19.75 30.48
C GLU A 29 -2.22 -19.35 31.80
N ASP A 30 -2.71 -18.28 32.45
CA ASP A 30 -2.16 -17.84 33.73
C ASP A 30 -2.76 -18.60 34.92
N GLU A 31 -2.21 -18.37 36.12
CA GLU A 31 -2.66 -19.02 37.37
C GLU A 31 -4.13 -18.73 37.73
N LYS A 32 -4.77 -17.77 37.07
CA LYS A 32 -6.18 -17.39 37.26
C LYS A 32 -7.08 -17.96 36.17
N GLY A 33 -6.54 -18.81 35.27
CA GLY A 33 -7.28 -19.43 34.17
C GLY A 33 -7.50 -18.50 32.98
N LYS A 34 -6.80 -17.36 32.89
CA LYS A 34 -6.94 -16.42 31.79
C LYS A 34 -6.05 -16.85 30.62
N GLN A 35 -6.62 -16.90 29.41
CA GLN A 35 -5.86 -17.24 28.21
C GLN A 35 -5.17 -16.02 27.59
N TRP A 36 -3.97 -16.24 27.08
CA TRP A 36 -3.09 -15.22 26.51
C TRP A 36 -2.53 -15.67 25.16
N PHE A 37 -2.26 -14.71 24.27
CA PHE A 37 -1.52 -14.90 23.02
C PHE A 37 -0.32 -13.95 22.99
N GLY A 38 0.90 -14.48 23.11
CA GLY A 38 2.07 -13.69 23.44
C GLY A 38 1.83 -12.92 24.74
N ASN A 39 1.84 -11.59 24.67
CA ASN A 39 1.58 -10.71 25.81
C ASN A 39 0.18 -10.07 25.79
N VAL A 40 -0.72 -10.54 24.90
CA VAL A 40 -2.08 -9.98 24.76
C VAL A 40 -3.10 -10.92 25.41
N PRO A 41 -3.93 -10.43 26.35
CA PRO A 41 -5.04 -11.20 26.90
C PRO A 41 -6.03 -11.60 25.80
N MET A 42 -6.47 -12.86 25.77
CA MET A 42 -7.39 -13.35 24.74
C MET A 42 -8.79 -12.73 24.83
N ASP A 43 -9.19 -12.23 26.01
CA ASP A 43 -10.44 -11.48 26.22
C ASP A 43 -10.41 -10.05 25.66
N ALA A 44 -9.23 -9.56 25.23
CA ALA A 44 -9.13 -8.33 24.45
C ALA A 44 -9.55 -8.52 22.99
N PHE A 45 -9.67 -9.77 22.52
CA PHE A 45 -10.30 -10.10 21.25
C PHE A 45 -11.78 -10.35 21.53
N PHE A 46 -12.65 -9.49 20.99
CA PHE A 46 -14.09 -9.56 21.22
C PHE A 46 -14.63 -10.98 21.00
N ASP A 47 -15.33 -11.52 22.00
CA ASP A 47 -15.85 -12.88 22.00
C ASP A 47 -16.82 -13.17 20.84
N GLN A 48 -17.42 -12.13 20.24
CA GLN A 48 -18.19 -12.22 19.00
C GLN A 48 -18.07 -10.93 18.16
N PRO A 49 -17.16 -10.83 17.19
CA PRO A 49 -17.00 -9.62 16.37
C PRO A 49 -18.20 -9.30 15.46
N TYR A 50 -19.20 -10.20 15.39
CA TYR A 50 -20.38 -10.06 14.52
C TYR A 50 -21.69 -9.70 15.25
N THR A 51 -21.71 -9.56 16.57
CA THR A 51 -22.95 -9.24 17.31
C THR A 51 -23.16 -7.74 17.57
N VAL A 52 -22.18 -6.88 17.28
CA VAL A 52 -22.30 -5.43 17.49
C VAL A 52 -22.98 -4.70 16.31
N VAL A 53 -23.47 -5.43 15.30
CA VAL A 53 -24.22 -4.87 14.16
C VAL A 53 -25.66 -5.40 14.14
N SER A 54 -26.38 -5.28 15.26
CA SER A 54 -27.83 -5.43 15.27
C SER A 54 -28.42 -5.07 16.63
N ASP A 55 -28.29 -3.80 17.05
CA ASP A 55 -29.18 -3.24 18.07
C ASP A 55 -29.47 -1.75 17.74
N ALA A 56 -30.44 -1.54 16.86
CA ALA A 56 -31.09 -0.24 16.69
C ALA A 56 -32.20 -0.10 17.75
N THR A 57 -31.82 0.16 18.99
CA THR A 57 -32.78 0.59 20.02
C THR A 57 -32.84 2.12 20.02
N PRO A 58 -33.95 2.74 19.57
CA PRO A 58 -34.07 4.20 19.61
C PRO A 58 -34.24 4.69 21.06
N ILE A 59 -33.42 5.65 21.46
CA ILE A 59 -33.52 6.35 22.74
C ILE A 59 -34.76 7.25 22.72
N ILE A 60 -35.63 7.05 23.71
CA ILE A 60 -36.89 7.78 23.92
C ILE A 60 -36.60 9.20 24.43
N GLY A 61 -37.15 10.23 23.77
CA GLY A 61 -37.10 11.61 24.25
C GLY A 61 -37.78 12.68 23.36
N SER A 62 -39.12 12.77 23.44
CA SER A 62 -39.96 13.97 23.22
C SER A 62 -40.21 14.50 21.78
N PRO A 63 -41.34 15.21 21.54
CA PRO A 63 -42.68 14.65 21.39
C PRO A 63 -43.22 14.81 19.96
N ALA A 64 -44.18 13.95 19.63
CA ALA A 64 -44.87 13.91 18.34
C ALA A 64 -45.59 15.24 18.03
N VAL A 65 -45.27 15.80 16.86
CA VAL A 65 -46.14 16.75 16.17
C VAL A 65 -46.79 15.99 15.02
N ALA A 66 -48.10 15.77 15.13
CA ALA A 66 -48.91 15.23 14.05
C ALA A 66 -48.89 16.20 12.88
N ALA A 67 -48.51 15.72 11.70
CA ALA A 67 -48.69 16.42 10.44
C ALA A 67 -49.31 15.47 9.41
N ALA A 68 -50.27 16.02 8.69
CA ALA A 68 -51.31 15.34 7.95
C ALA A 68 -50.79 14.44 6.82
N VAL A 69 -51.46 13.29 6.68
CA VAL A 69 -51.37 12.42 5.51
C VAL A 69 -52.01 13.17 4.33
N SER A 70 -51.18 13.68 3.42
CA SER A 70 -51.60 14.00 2.06
C SER A 70 -51.12 12.87 1.16
N ASP A 71 -52.08 12.23 0.51
CA ASP A 71 -51.87 11.30 -0.60
C ASP A 71 -50.95 11.92 -1.66
N ARG A 72 -49.67 11.54 -1.62
CA ARG A 72 -48.79 11.60 -2.78
C ARG A 72 -48.24 10.21 -3.03
N LYS A 73 -48.76 9.61 -4.10
CA LYS A 73 -48.18 8.49 -4.83
C LYS A 73 -46.64 8.63 -4.90
N PRO A 74 -45.85 7.62 -4.49
CA PRO A 74 -44.42 7.66 -4.69
C PRO A 74 -44.12 7.73 -6.18
N ALA A 75 -43.38 8.76 -6.59
CA ALA A 75 -42.71 8.73 -7.87
C ALA A 75 -41.52 7.78 -7.73
N ASP A 76 -41.51 6.73 -8.54
CA ASP A 76 -40.34 5.88 -8.78
C ASP A 76 -39.20 6.76 -9.31
N ALA A 77 -38.38 7.29 -8.41
CA ALA A 77 -37.05 7.78 -8.73
C ALA A 77 -36.08 6.63 -8.44
N PRO A 78 -35.43 6.04 -9.46
CA PRO A 78 -34.43 5.03 -9.20
C PRO A 78 -33.28 5.66 -8.42
N ILE A 79 -33.01 5.12 -7.23
CA ILE A 79 -31.73 5.30 -6.55
C ILE A 79 -30.69 4.77 -7.52
N SER A 80 -30.00 5.67 -8.20
CA SER A 80 -28.88 5.31 -9.05
C SER A 80 -27.79 4.77 -8.13
N ALA A 81 -27.59 3.45 -8.17
CA ALA A 81 -26.37 2.83 -7.66
C ALA A 81 -25.17 3.57 -8.27
N PRO A 82 -24.06 3.76 -7.53
CA PRO A 82 -22.86 4.35 -8.12
C PRO A 82 -22.51 3.53 -9.36
N THR A 83 -22.49 4.19 -10.51
CA THR A 83 -21.96 3.56 -11.71
C THR A 83 -20.50 3.24 -11.41
N PRO A 84 -20.05 1.98 -11.51
CA PRO A 84 -18.65 1.67 -11.30
C PRO A 84 -17.87 2.47 -12.34
N ALA A 85 -17.01 3.37 -11.86
CA ALA A 85 -16.06 4.07 -12.72
C ALA A 85 -15.12 2.99 -13.28
N ARG A 86 -15.44 2.48 -14.46
CA ARG A 86 -14.54 1.63 -15.22
C ARG A 86 -13.46 2.56 -15.74
N GLY A 87 -12.34 2.62 -15.02
CA GLY A 87 -11.16 3.41 -15.39
C GLY A 87 -10.49 2.84 -16.64
N ASP A 88 -11.13 3.03 -17.78
CA ASP A 88 -10.65 2.55 -19.07
C ASP A 88 -9.43 3.38 -19.51
N SER A 89 -9.38 4.68 -19.16
CA SER A 89 -8.21 5.54 -19.38
C SER A 89 -7.24 5.53 -18.19
N TRP A 90 -5.94 5.77 -18.45
CA TRP A 90 -4.95 5.95 -17.38
C TRP A 90 -5.24 7.18 -16.51
N SER A 91 -5.78 8.25 -17.10
CA SER A 91 -6.15 9.48 -16.39
C SER A 91 -7.26 9.31 -15.36
N ASP A 92 -8.05 8.23 -15.48
CA ASP A 92 -9.12 7.93 -14.53
C ASP A 92 -8.56 7.35 -13.23
N LEU A 93 -7.38 6.74 -13.28
CA LEU A 93 -6.73 6.10 -12.13
C LEU A 93 -5.71 7.01 -11.46
N ILE A 94 -4.86 7.65 -12.28
CA ILE A 94 -3.74 8.46 -11.80
C ILE A 94 -3.67 9.75 -12.61
N SER A 95 -3.63 10.89 -11.91
CA SER A 95 -3.38 12.19 -12.54
C SER A 95 -1.92 12.35 -12.93
N ASP A 96 -1.63 13.33 -13.79
CA ASP A 96 -0.27 13.72 -14.14
C ASP A 96 0.55 14.17 -12.91
N THR A 97 -0.11 14.83 -11.95
CA THR A 97 0.53 15.27 -10.70
C THR A 97 0.88 14.09 -9.78
N GLU A 98 -0.03 13.12 -9.62
CA GLU A 98 0.24 11.90 -8.82
C GLU A 98 1.32 11.04 -9.48
N LEU A 99 1.27 10.90 -10.81
CA LEU A 99 2.28 10.18 -11.59
C LEU A 99 3.68 10.79 -11.41
N ASP A 100 3.79 12.11 -11.58
CA ASP A 100 5.05 12.84 -11.39
C ASP A 100 5.52 12.79 -9.93
N GLY A 101 4.58 12.84 -8.97
CA GLY A 101 4.85 12.69 -7.54
C GLY A 101 5.46 11.34 -7.17
N GLU A 102 4.97 10.24 -7.74
CA GLU A 102 5.49 8.89 -7.47
C GLU A 102 6.88 8.72 -8.09
N VAL A 103 7.06 9.17 -9.33
CA VAL A 103 8.37 9.16 -10.02
C VAL A 103 9.40 9.98 -9.24
N LYS A 104 9.03 11.16 -8.74
CA LYS A 104 9.89 11.97 -7.85
C LYS A 104 10.22 11.25 -6.55
N THR A 105 9.25 10.59 -5.94
CA THR A 105 9.45 9.82 -4.69
C THR A 105 10.47 8.70 -4.91
N ILE A 106 10.33 7.93 -5.98
CA ILE A 106 11.27 6.87 -6.36
C ILE A 106 12.65 7.46 -6.67
N ARG A 107 12.72 8.52 -7.46
CA ARG A 107 13.98 9.20 -7.79
C ARG A 107 14.73 9.64 -6.53
N ASN A 108 14.03 10.26 -5.57
CA ASN A 108 14.63 10.71 -4.32
C ASN A 108 15.12 9.54 -3.46
N TYR A 109 14.36 8.45 -3.40
CA TYR A 109 14.77 7.23 -2.72
C TYR A 109 16.05 6.64 -3.32
N LEU A 110 16.13 6.55 -4.65
CA LEU A 110 17.31 6.04 -5.35
C LEU A 110 18.52 6.97 -5.13
N ASN A 111 18.34 8.29 -5.25
CA ASN A 111 19.39 9.27 -4.97
C ASN A 111 20.00 9.08 -3.57
N GLN A 112 19.16 8.90 -2.56
CA GLN A 112 19.61 8.73 -1.18
C GLN A 112 20.38 7.43 -1.01
N ASN A 113 19.89 6.34 -1.58
CA ASN A 113 20.39 5.01 -1.29
C ASN A 113 21.56 4.58 -2.19
N LEU A 114 21.69 5.14 -3.39
CA LEU A 114 22.77 4.78 -4.31
C LEU A 114 24.06 5.56 -4.12
N ARG A 115 24.11 6.54 -3.21
CA ARG A 115 25.29 7.41 -3.00
C ARG A 115 26.50 6.72 -2.40
N THR A 116 26.27 5.73 -1.54
CA THR A 116 27.36 5.00 -0.85
C THR A 116 27.09 3.51 -0.88
N VAL A 117 28.15 2.70 -0.78
CA VAL A 117 28.02 1.24 -0.66
C VAL A 117 27.20 0.84 0.58
N SER A 118 27.35 1.58 1.68
CA SER A 118 26.60 1.31 2.92
C SER A 118 25.10 1.51 2.76
N SER A 119 24.69 2.67 2.23
CA SER A 119 23.27 2.97 1.98
C SER A 119 22.67 2.03 0.94
N TYR A 120 23.43 1.69 -0.10
CA TYR A 120 23.01 0.74 -1.12
C TYR A 120 22.75 -0.64 -0.53
N ASN A 121 23.71 -1.18 0.24
CA ASN A 121 23.58 -2.48 0.87
C ASN A 121 22.37 -2.54 1.82
N ALA A 122 22.09 -1.45 2.55
CA ALA A 122 20.91 -1.36 3.42
C ALA A 122 19.58 -1.35 2.65
N ALA A 123 19.58 -0.80 1.44
CA ALA A 123 18.40 -0.67 0.57
C ALA A 123 18.26 -1.79 -0.47
N LEU A 124 19.15 -2.79 -0.46
CA LEU A 124 19.31 -3.78 -1.54
C LEU A 124 18.00 -4.45 -1.96
N LEU A 125 17.14 -4.80 -1.00
CA LEU A 125 15.86 -5.48 -1.24
C LEU A 125 14.75 -4.54 -1.72
N ALA A 126 14.85 -3.26 -1.39
CA ALA A 126 13.83 -2.26 -1.71
C ALA A 126 14.11 -1.56 -3.05
N ILE A 127 15.35 -1.59 -3.56
CA ILE A 127 15.68 -0.98 -4.86
C ILE A 127 14.91 -1.64 -6.03
N PRO A 128 14.86 -2.98 -6.17
CA PRO A 128 14.22 -3.60 -7.33
C PRO A 128 12.72 -3.28 -7.49
N PRO A 129 11.89 -3.32 -6.41
CA PRO A 129 10.50 -2.85 -6.49
C PRO A 129 10.36 -1.40 -6.96
N LYS A 130 11.24 -0.50 -6.51
CA LYS A 130 11.21 0.92 -6.94
C LYS A 130 11.55 1.06 -8.41
N ALA A 131 12.59 0.37 -8.89
CA ALA A 131 12.95 0.36 -10.30
C ALA A 131 11.82 -0.24 -11.18
N ALA A 132 11.21 -1.36 -10.77
CA ALA A 132 10.10 -1.97 -11.51
C ALA A 132 8.88 -1.04 -11.56
N THR A 133 8.56 -0.38 -10.44
CA THR A 133 7.47 0.61 -10.38
C THR A 133 7.74 1.78 -11.32
N LEU A 134 8.97 2.30 -11.32
CA LEU A 134 9.37 3.39 -12.22
C LEU A 134 9.22 3.00 -13.69
N GLY A 135 9.64 1.79 -14.07
CA GLY A 135 9.48 1.29 -15.43
C GLY A 135 8.01 1.18 -15.85
N ALA A 136 7.16 0.68 -14.95
CA ALA A 136 5.72 0.59 -15.16
C ALA A 136 5.08 1.98 -15.33
N LEU A 137 5.41 2.94 -14.45
CA LEU A 137 4.89 4.30 -14.53
C LEU A 137 5.38 5.07 -15.76
N ALA A 138 6.58 4.77 -16.24
CA ALA A 138 7.07 5.31 -17.51
C ALA A 138 6.25 4.78 -18.70
N GLY A 139 5.86 3.50 -18.70
CA GLY A 139 4.89 2.96 -19.65
C GLY A 139 3.54 3.68 -19.59
N VAL A 140 3.02 3.89 -18.37
CA VAL A 140 1.78 4.68 -18.17
C VAL A 140 1.94 6.09 -18.74
N ALA A 141 3.06 6.78 -18.47
CA ALA A 141 3.29 8.14 -18.96
C ALA A 141 3.26 8.24 -20.50
N MET A 142 3.78 7.24 -21.20
CA MET A 142 3.74 7.18 -22.67
C MET A 142 2.29 7.19 -23.20
N GLU A 143 1.40 6.48 -22.51
CA GLU A 143 -0.01 6.32 -22.89
C GLU A 143 -0.95 7.34 -22.23
N HIS A 144 -0.50 8.03 -21.19
CA HIS A 144 -1.31 8.96 -20.42
C HIS A 144 -1.73 10.18 -21.27
N PRO A 145 -3.02 10.59 -21.30
CA PRO A 145 -3.47 11.64 -22.22
C PRO A 145 -2.84 13.01 -21.95
N ASN A 146 -2.52 13.32 -20.70
CA ASN A 146 -1.82 14.55 -20.34
C ASN A 146 -0.30 14.36 -20.46
N ALA A 147 0.40 15.41 -20.89
CA ALA A 147 1.85 15.42 -21.00
C ALA A 147 2.51 15.77 -19.66
N VAL A 148 2.93 14.76 -18.90
CA VAL A 148 3.95 14.99 -17.86
C VAL A 148 5.22 15.55 -18.51
N SER A 149 5.96 16.35 -17.75
CA SER A 149 7.07 17.14 -18.30
C SER A 149 8.15 16.32 -19.04
N TRP A 150 8.31 15.04 -18.70
CA TRP A 150 9.30 14.11 -19.24
C TRP A 150 8.70 13.05 -20.18
N LYS A 151 7.43 13.21 -20.61
CA LYS A 151 6.71 12.20 -21.41
C LYS A 151 7.44 11.81 -22.70
N ASP A 152 8.03 12.77 -23.41
CA ASP A 152 8.75 12.52 -24.66
C ASP A 152 9.97 11.59 -24.46
N ASP A 153 10.49 11.56 -23.24
CA ASP A 153 11.64 10.76 -22.85
C ASP A 153 11.25 9.51 -22.03
N ALA A 154 9.95 9.27 -21.84
CA ALA A 154 9.45 8.19 -20.97
C ALA A 154 9.93 6.80 -21.40
N LYS A 155 10.11 6.54 -22.69
CA LYS A 155 10.68 5.28 -23.18
C LYS A 155 12.11 5.01 -22.68
N TYR A 156 12.92 6.07 -22.49
CA TYR A 156 14.27 5.95 -21.93
C TYR A 156 14.23 5.76 -20.42
N VAL A 157 13.33 6.46 -19.72
CA VAL A 157 13.06 6.23 -18.29
C VAL A 157 12.71 4.77 -18.05
N ARG A 158 11.82 4.22 -18.88
CA ARG A 158 11.38 2.83 -18.86
C ARG A 158 12.55 1.85 -19.06
N ASP A 159 13.38 2.09 -20.09
CA ASP A 159 14.52 1.23 -20.41
C ASP A 159 15.63 1.28 -19.33
N LEU A 160 15.94 2.46 -18.80
CA LEU A 160 16.89 2.61 -17.70
C LEU A 160 16.41 1.87 -16.45
N ALA A 161 15.11 1.97 -16.14
CA ALA A 161 14.50 1.23 -15.04
C ALA A 161 14.56 -0.30 -15.25
N LYS A 162 14.32 -0.78 -16.48
CA LYS A 162 14.51 -2.19 -16.87
C LYS A 162 15.95 -2.63 -16.64
N LYS A 163 16.93 -1.83 -17.11
CA LYS A 163 18.37 -2.10 -16.95
C LYS A 163 18.81 -2.15 -15.48
N MET A 164 18.18 -1.37 -14.59
CA MET A 164 18.45 -1.49 -13.14
C MET A 164 18.12 -2.88 -12.60
N ASN A 165 17.09 -3.54 -13.14
CA ASN A 165 16.63 -4.87 -12.74
C ASN A 165 17.09 -6.01 -13.66
N SER A 166 18.03 -5.77 -14.59
CA SER A 166 18.49 -6.81 -15.54
C SER A 166 19.20 -7.98 -14.88
N ASP A 167 19.76 -7.77 -13.69
CA ASP A 167 20.54 -8.75 -12.94
C ASP A 167 20.13 -8.74 -11.47
N THR A 168 20.21 -9.92 -10.82
CA THR A 168 20.03 -10.01 -9.36
C THR A 168 21.12 -9.21 -8.65
N LEU A 169 20.69 -8.19 -7.90
CA LEU A 169 21.59 -7.31 -7.17
C LEU A 169 22.38 -8.05 -6.08
N ARG A 170 23.67 -7.75 -5.99
CA ARG A 170 24.58 -8.22 -4.95
C ARG A 170 25.07 -7.05 -4.12
N SER A 171 25.34 -7.32 -2.85
CA SER A 171 25.99 -6.34 -1.98
C SER A 171 27.38 -5.97 -2.51
N GLY A 172 27.77 -4.71 -2.30
CA GLY A 172 29.11 -4.22 -2.60
C GLY A 172 29.20 -3.17 -3.71
N PRO A 173 30.43 -2.66 -3.96
CA PRO A 173 30.65 -1.47 -4.78
C PRO A 173 30.35 -1.65 -6.27
N LYS A 174 30.44 -2.88 -6.80
CA LYS A 174 30.24 -3.14 -8.23
C LYS A 174 28.81 -2.80 -8.66
N ASP A 175 27.82 -3.41 -8.00
CA ASP A 175 26.42 -3.24 -8.37
C ASP A 175 25.90 -1.87 -7.91
N GLN A 176 26.41 -1.35 -6.79
CA GLN A 176 26.14 0.03 -6.38
C GLN A 176 26.56 1.03 -7.47
N LYS A 177 27.79 0.92 -8.00
CA LYS A 177 28.27 1.83 -9.04
C LYS A 177 27.46 1.70 -10.33
N ARG A 178 27.17 0.46 -10.76
CA ARG A 178 26.32 0.19 -11.94
C ARG A 178 24.96 0.89 -11.82
N LEU A 179 24.30 0.74 -10.68
CA LEU A 179 23.00 1.38 -10.46
C LEU A 179 23.10 2.90 -10.33
N LEU A 180 24.18 3.42 -9.73
CA LEU A 180 24.40 4.86 -9.64
C LEU A 180 24.54 5.48 -11.04
N GLU A 181 25.32 4.87 -11.93
CA GLU A 181 25.47 5.31 -13.33
C GLU A 181 24.12 5.29 -14.08
N LEU A 182 23.32 4.23 -13.92
CA LEU A 182 21.95 4.17 -14.48
C LEU A 182 21.02 5.22 -13.87
N TYR A 183 21.13 5.48 -12.57
CA TYR A 183 20.33 6.48 -11.86
C TYR A 183 20.68 7.90 -12.29
N GLU A 184 21.95 8.20 -12.54
CA GLU A 184 22.39 9.51 -13.04
C GLU A 184 21.80 9.77 -14.43
N ALA A 185 21.91 8.81 -15.35
CA ALA A 185 21.28 8.88 -16.67
C ALA A 185 19.75 9.04 -16.59
N LEU A 186 19.11 8.31 -15.68
CA LEU A 186 17.67 8.42 -15.41
C LEU A 186 17.31 9.82 -14.90
N SER A 187 18.06 10.32 -13.93
CA SER A 187 17.85 11.63 -13.31
C SER A 187 18.00 12.74 -14.36
N ASP A 188 18.99 12.66 -15.23
CA ASP A 188 19.22 13.62 -16.31
C ASP A 188 18.10 13.57 -17.36
N THR A 189 17.66 12.35 -17.73
CA THR A 189 16.52 12.13 -18.62
C THR A 189 15.23 12.77 -18.04
N LEU A 190 14.93 12.54 -16.76
CA LEU A 190 13.77 13.15 -16.10
C LEU A 190 13.86 14.70 -16.03
N ASN A 191 15.06 15.27 -16.11
CA ASN A 191 15.28 16.73 -16.16
C ASN A 191 15.35 17.29 -17.58
N ARG A 192 15.01 16.50 -18.62
CA ARG A 192 15.13 16.86 -20.04
C ARG A 192 16.56 17.19 -20.49
N SER A 193 17.53 16.60 -19.80
CA SER A 193 18.96 16.66 -20.12
C SER A 193 19.49 15.28 -20.50
N ARG A 194 18.65 14.45 -21.14
CA ARG A 194 18.97 13.07 -21.52
C ARG A 194 20.37 12.97 -22.15
N PRO A 195 21.24 12.05 -21.68
CA PRO A 195 22.54 11.83 -22.31
C PRO A 195 22.41 11.42 -23.79
N ALA A 196 23.24 12.00 -24.64
CA ALA A 196 23.15 11.82 -26.10
C ALA A 196 23.58 10.43 -26.58
N ASP A 197 24.32 9.70 -25.75
CA ASP A 197 24.86 8.36 -26.01
C ASP A 197 23.97 7.21 -25.51
N LEU A 198 22.80 7.53 -24.94
CA LEU A 198 21.83 6.49 -24.59
C LEU A 198 21.35 5.77 -25.85
N GLU A 199 21.40 4.43 -25.79
CA GLU A 199 20.83 3.56 -26.81
C GLU A 199 19.33 3.83 -26.97
N GLU A 200 18.85 3.81 -28.22
CA GLU A 200 17.44 3.98 -28.55
C GLU A 200 16.62 2.79 -28.03
N PRO A 201 15.66 2.98 -27.12
CA PRO A 201 14.87 1.89 -26.57
C PRO A 201 13.97 1.23 -27.61
N LEU A 202 13.73 -0.06 -27.45
CA LEU A 202 12.76 -0.79 -28.27
C LEU A 202 11.34 -0.28 -27.99
N ASN A 203 10.62 0.15 -29.03
CA ASN A 203 9.23 0.58 -28.90
C ASN A 203 8.27 -0.59 -28.60
N SER A 204 8.70 -1.84 -28.80
CA SER A 204 7.88 -3.04 -28.66
C SER A 204 7.77 -3.59 -27.24
N ASP A 205 8.62 -3.15 -26.31
CA ASP A 205 8.58 -3.65 -24.92
C ASP A 205 7.24 -3.31 -24.27
N GLY A 206 6.52 -4.34 -23.82
CA GLY A 206 5.30 -4.22 -23.02
C GLY A 206 5.61 -3.99 -21.54
N PHE A 207 4.56 -3.85 -20.73
CA PHE A 207 4.70 -3.68 -19.27
C PHE A 207 5.42 -4.86 -18.60
N ALA A 208 5.06 -6.09 -18.99
CA ALA A 208 5.66 -7.30 -18.43
C ALA A 208 7.15 -7.48 -18.79
N ASP A 209 7.60 -6.93 -19.92
CA ASP A 209 9.02 -6.98 -20.34
C ASP A 209 9.92 -6.07 -19.48
N VAL A 210 9.33 -5.06 -18.84
CA VAL A 210 10.03 -4.02 -18.08
C VAL A 210 9.88 -4.23 -16.58
N SER A 211 8.72 -4.74 -16.15
CA SER A 211 8.32 -4.76 -14.75
C SER A 211 7.78 -6.12 -14.35
N GLU A 212 8.56 -6.88 -13.58
CA GLU A 212 8.14 -8.17 -13.02
C GLU A 212 6.96 -8.01 -12.06
N LEU A 213 5.92 -8.84 -12.19
CA LEU A 213 4.70 -8.77 -11.38
C LEU A 213 4.98 -8.79 -9.87
N ARG A 214 5.88 -9.67 -9.40
CA ARG A 214 6.24 -9.78 -7.98
C ARG A 214 6.80 -8.46 -7.42
N LEU A 215 7.59 -7.74 -8.21
CA LEU A 215 8.15 -6.45 -7.82
C LEU A 215 7.07 -5.36 -7.76
N LEU A 216 6.09 -5.40 -8.67
CA LEU A 216 4.92 -4.51 -8.60
C LEU A 216 4.05 -4.81 -7.38
N MET A 217 3.86 -6.10 -7.06
CA MET A 217 3.12 -6.53 -5.86
C MET A 217 3.77 -6.04 -4.56
N HIS A 218 5.10 -5.94 -4.51
CA HIS A 218 5.78 -5.31 -3.37
C HIS A 218 5.38 -3.83 -3.20
N ARG A 219 5.29 -3.06 -4.28
CA ARG A 219 4.85 -1.65 -4.19
C ARG A 219 3.38 -1.50 -3.82
N ILE A 220 2.52 -2.43 -4.27
CA ILE A 220 1.11 -2.51 -3.87
C ILE A 220 0.99 -2.79 -2.36
N ASP A 221 1.75 -3.76 -1.84
CA ASP A 221 1.80 -4.08 -0.41
C ASP A 221 2.30 -2.89 0.43
N GLU A 222 3.30 -2.15 -0.06
CA GLU A 222 3.75 -0.91 0.60
C GLU A 222 2.64 0.15 0.67
N ALA A 223 1.87 0.35 -0.42
CA ALA A 223 0.75 1.30 -0.43
C ALA A 223 -0.32 0.93 0.61
N GLU A 224 -0.74 -0.34 0.61
CA GLU A 224 -1.74 -0.86 1.57
C GLU A 224 -1.26 -0.69 3.02
N LYS A 225 -0.03 -1.11 3.32
CA LYS A 225 0.56 -0.98 4.66
C LYS A 225 0.68 0.46 5.10
N ARG A 226 1.12 1.34 4.21
CA ARG A 226 1.28 2.77 4.52
C ARG A 226 -0.06 3.38 4.89
N MET A 227 -1.08 3.22 4.05
CA MET A 227 -2.43 3.68 4.32
C MET A 227 -2.97 3.14 5.65
N LYS A 228 -2.81 1.84 5.91
CA LYS A 228 -3.22 1.21 7.18
C LYS A 228 -2.50 1.75 8.41
N SER A 229 -1.21 2.07 8.28
CA SER A 229 -0.36 2.49 9.40
C SER A 229 -0.47 3.98 9.72
N GLU A 230 -0.61 4.83 8.69
CA GLU A 230 -0.63 6.28 8.84
C GLU A 230 -2.05 6.82 9.10
N VAL A 231 -3.10 6.06 8.76
CA VAL A 231 -4.49 6.51 8.88
C VAL A 231 -5.32 5.52 9.70
N SER A 232 -5.38 5.77 11.00
CA SER A 232 -6.15 4.97 11.98
C SER A 232 -7.35 5.72 12.56
N THR A 233 -7.56 6.99 12.17
CA THR A 233 -8.66 7.82 12.66
C THR A 233 -9.10 8.81 11.59
N ALA A 234 -10.31 9.36 11.74
CA ALA A 234 -10.81 10.43 10.87
C ALA A 234 -9.89 11.68 10.83
N GLY A 235 -9.29 12.03 11.98
CA GLY A 235 -8.33 13.15 12.04
C GLY A 235 -7.04 12.87 11.25
N ALA A 236 -6.56 11.62 11.29
CA ALA A 236 -5.40 11.20 10.50
C ALA A 236 -5.73 11.20 9.00
N LEU A 237 -6.93 10.76 8.60
CA LEU A 237 -7.37 10.84 7.20
C LEU A 237 -7.41 12.29 6.72
N ALA A 238 -8.00 13.18 7.50
CA ALA A 238 -8.12 14.59 7.15
C ALA A 238 -6.76 15.28 6.99
N SER A 239 -5.78 14.88 7.80
CA SER A 239 -4.41 15.42 7.76
C SER A 239 -3.53 14.77 6.69
N GLY A 240 -3.88 13.56 6.23
CA GLY A 240 -3.08 12.75 5.29
C GLY A 240 -3.75 12.53 3.94
N LYS A 241 -4.77 13.31 3.59
CA LYS A 241 -5.60 13.09 2.39
C LYS A 241 -4.79 13.03 1.09
N GLU A 242 -3.76 13.85 0.93
CA GLU A 242 -2.90 13.83 -0.26
C GLU A 242 -2.08 12.54 -0.34
N MET A 243 -1.56 12.07 0.79
CA MET A 243 -0.84 10.79 0.87
C MET A 243 -1.78 9.63 0.52
N VAL A 244 -2.99 9.62 1.10
CA VAL A 244 -3.99 8.57 0.84
C VAL A 244 -4.41 8.56 -0.63
N ALA A 245 -4.71 9.72 -1.21
CA ALA A 245 -5.09 9.83 -2.61
C ALA A 245 -3.97 9.34 -3.54
N HIS A 246 -2.73 9.72 -3.24
CA HIS A 246 -1.54 9.29 -3.96
C HIS A 246 -1.34 7.76 -3.92
N GLU A 247 -1.31 7.18 -2.73
CA GLU A 247 -1.10 5.73 -2.57
C GLU A 247 -2.24 4.93 -3.22
N ALA A 248 -3.48 5.39 -3.10
CA ALA A 248 -4.63 4.76 -3.74
C ALA A 248 -4.55 4.82 -5.28
N ALA A 249 -4.15 5.96 -5.85
CA ALA A 249 -3.98 6.12 -7.30
C ALA A 249 -2.88 5.19 -7.84
N VAL A 250 -1.73 5.12 -7.15
CA VAL A 250 -0.63 4.22 -7.51
C VAL A 250 -1.08 2.76 -7.41
N LEU A 251 -1.75 2.38 -6.32
CA LEU A 251 -2.25 1.02 -6.10
C LEU A 251 -3.22 0.60 -7.22
N ALA A 252 -4.22 1.43 -7.54
CA ALA A 252 -5.15 1.17 -8.63
C ALA A 252 -4.44 1.01 -9.98
N THR A 253 -3.46 1.88 -10.25
CA THR A 253 -2.67 1.86 -11.50
C THR A 253 -1.89 0.55 -11.63
N LEU A 254 -1.17 0.13 -10.59
CA LEU A 254 -0.40 -1.10 -10.61
C LEU A 254 -1.29 -2.36 -10.68
N ALA A 255 -2.45 -2.33 -10.03
CA ALA A 255 -3.45 -3.39 -10.15
C ALA A 255 -3.98 -3.51 -11.58
N LYS A 256 -4.22 -2.40 -12.29
CA LYS A 256 -4.56 -2.42 -13.73
C LYS A 256 -3.43 -3.00 -14.57
N ILE A 257 -2.20 -2.57 -14.33
CA ILE A 257 -1.02 -3.08 -15.07
C ILE A 257 -0.89 -4.60 -14.94
N ALA A 258 -1.13 -5.17 -13.76
CA ALA A 258 -1.09 -6.62 -13.54
C ALA A 258 -2.07 -7.42 -14.42
N THR A 259 -3.10 -6.79 -14.99
CA THR A 259 -4.08 -7.43 -15.88
C THR A 259 -3.73 -7.34 -17.38
N LEU A 260 -2.66 -6.60 -17.71
CA LEU A 260 -2.22 -6.41 -19.09
C LEU A 260 -1.51 -7.66 -19.65
N PRO A 261 -1.40 -7.79 -20.97
CA PRO A 261 -0.68 -8.89 -21.60
C PRO A 261 0.77 -9.01 -21.15
N GLY A 262 1.26 -10.24 -21.13
CA GLY A 262 2.62 -10.63 -20.77
C GLY A 262 2.77 -11.15 -19.34
N TYR A 263 1.75 -11.00 -18.49
CA TYR A 263 1.75 -11.51 -17.11
C TYR A 263 1.16 -12.92 -16.96
N GLY A 264 0.55 -13.48 -18.02
CA GLY A 264 0.06 -14.87 -18.03
C GLY A 264 -1.34 -15.06 -17.45
N TYR A 265 -2.08 -13.97 -17.22
CA TYR A 265 -3.46 -13.97 -16.68
C TYR A 265 -4.47 -13.37 -17.67
N GLU A 266 -4.13 -13.31 -18.96
CA GLU A 266 -4.93 -12.66 -20.01
C GLU A 266 -6.31 -13.31 -20.16
N ASP A 267 -6.38 -14.62 -20.02
CA ASP A 267 -7.61 -15.39 -20.16
C ASP A 267 -8.15 -15.87 -18.80
N ASP A 268 -7.64 -15.33 -17.68
CA ASP A 268 -8.11 -15.66 -16.35
C ASP A 268 -9.11 -14.61 -15.82
N PRO A 269 -10.43 -14.86 -15.95
CA PRO A 269 -11.45 -13.93 -15.48
C PRO A 269 -11.46 -13.78 -13.95
N ARG A 270 -10.96 -14.76 -13.20
CA ARG A 270 -10.95 -14.71 -11.73
C ARG A 270 -9.82 -13.81 -11.23
N PHE A 271 -8.62 -13.94 -11.80
CA PHE A 271 -7.52 -13.02 -11.51
C PHE A 271 -7.89 -11.58 -11.86
N LYS A 272 -8.45 -11.36 -13.06
CA LYS A 272 -8.95 -10.05 -13.49
C LYS A 272 -10.07 -9.52 -12.60
N GLY A 273 -10.92 -10.40 -12.07
CA GLY A 273 -11.93 -10.07 -11.06
C GLY A 273 -11.30 -9.51 -9.78
N TYR A 274 -10.28 -10.17 -9.23
CA TYR A 274 -9.58 -9.65 -8.05
C TYR A 274 -8.89 -8.31 -8.30
N ALA A 275 -8.21 -8.15 -9.44
CA ALA A 275 -7.61 -6.88 -9.80
C ALA A 275 -8.65 -5.76 -9.93
N SER A 276 -9.80 -6.05 -10.56
CA SER A 276 -10.92 -5.11 -10.67
C SER A 276 -11.47 -4.68 -9.31
N ASP A 277 -11.63 -5.62 -8.37
CA ASP A 277 -12.08 -5.35 -7.01
C ASP A 277 -11.08 -4.43 -6.26
N VAL A 278 -9.78 -4.67 -6.44
CA VAL A 278 -8.72 -3.82 -5.86
C VAL A 278 -8.75 -2.41 -6.46
N ILE A 279 -8.87 -2.29 -7.79
CA ILE A 279 -8.98 -0.99 -8.47
C ILE A 279 -10.17 -0.20 -7.95
N GLN A 280 -11.36 -0.81 -7.87
CA GLN A 280 -12.57 -0.15 -7.40
C GLN A 280 -12.43 0.31 -5.94
N ALA A 281 -11.89 -0.55 -5.07
CA ALA A 281 -11.68 -0.21 -3.67
C ALA A 281 -10.65 0.92 -3.51
N ALA A 282 -9.56 0.93 -4.28
CA ALA A 282 -8.60 2.02 -4.27
C ALA A 282 -9.21 3.35 -4.76
N MET A 283 -10.04 3.33 -5.81
CA MET A 283 -10.75 4.54 -6.24
C MET A 283 -11.79 5.02 -5.21
N ALA A 284 -12.40 4.11 -4.45
CA ALA A 284 -13.24 4.46 -3.31
C ALA A 284 -12.44 5.10 -2.16
N ILE A 285 -11.24 4.60 -1.85
CA ILE A 285 -10.31 5.24 -0.90
C ILE A 285 -9.97 6.67 -1.32
N LYS A 286 -9.61 6.87 -2.60
CA LYS A 286 -9.29 8.20 -3.14
C LYS A 286 -10.48 9.17 -3.02
N SER A 287 -11.69 8.67 -3.31
CA SER A 287 -12.93 9.46 -3.15
C SER A 287 -13.22 9.78 -1.68
N ALA A 288 -13.03 8.80 -0.78
CA ALA A 288 -13.21 8.97 0.65
C ALA A 288 -12.23 9.99 1.25
N ALA A 289 -10.97 9.99 0.82
CA ALA A 289 -9.97 10.98 1.21
C ALA A 289 -10.38 12.41 0.80
N ALA A 290 -10.91 12.58 -0.42
CA ALA A 290 -11.41 13.88 -0.87
C ALA A 290 -12.62 14.37 -0.05
N GLY A 291 -13.47 13.44 0.41
CA GLY A 291 -14.65 13.72 1.24
C GLY A 291 -14.40 13.77 2.75
N ASN A 292 -13.19 13.48 3.23
CA ASN A 292 -12.91 13.20 4.65
C ASN A 292 -13.82 12.10 5.24
N ASP A 293 -14.19 11.12 4.43
CA ASP A 293 -15.11 10.05 4.78
C ASP A 293 -14.35 8.85 5.34
N PHE A 294 -14.09 8.90 6.65
CA PHE A 294 -13.30 7.86 7.30
C PHE A 294 -13.97 6.47 7.27
N THR A 295 -15.29 6.42 7.36
CA THR A 295 -16.03 5.15 7.32
C THR A 295 -15.88 4.46 5.97
N ASN A 296 -16.06 5.19 4.86
CA ASN A 296 -15.86 4.61 3.54
C ASN A 296 -14.39 4.31 3.25
N TYR A 297 -13.46 5.10 3.79
CA TYR A 297 -12.03 4.78 3.74
C TYR A 297 -11.72 3.42 4.38
N GLU A 298 -12.18 3.17 5.61
CA GLU A 298 -11.94 1.92 6.34
C GLU A 298 -12.58 0.71 5.63
N LEU A 299 -13.80 0.88 5.13
CA LEU A 299 -14.51 -0.16 4.38
C LEU A 299 -13.74 -0.55 3.12
N ALA A 300 -13.30 0.44 2.34
CA ALA A 300 -12.57 0.22 1.11
C ALA A 300 -11.18 -0.38 1.36
N LEU A 301 -10.46 0.08 2.39
CA LEU A 301 -9.17 -0.51 2.77
C LEU A 301 -9.33 -1.98 3.22
N THR A 302 -10.37 -2.29 3.98
CA THR A 302 -10.70 -3.68 4.36
C THR A 302 -11.01 -4.55 3.14
N LYS A 303 -11.72 -3.99 2.14
CA LYS A 303 -11.97 -4.68 0.87
C LYS A 303 -10.67 -4.96 0.11
N ILE A 304 -9.70 -4.06 0.10
CA ILE A 304 -8.36 -4.33 -0.45
C ILE A 304 -7.72 -5.50 0.29
N SER A 305 -7.57 -5.43 1.62
CA SER A 305 -6.89 -6.47 2.40
C SER A 305 -7.50 -7.87 2.23
N THR A 306 -8.84 -7.95 2.21
CA THR A 306 -9.56 -9.22 2.02
C THR A 306 -9.40 -9.75 0.59
N THR A 307 -9.40 -8.87 -0.42
CA THR A 307 -9.16 -9.25 -1.82
C THR A 307 -7.71 -9.70 -2.05
N CYS A 308 -6.72 -9.01 -1.46
CA CYS A 308 -5.31 -9.43 -1.45
C CYS A 308 -5.16 -10.84 -0.85
N SER A 309 -5.86 -11.11 0.26
CA SER A 309 -5.83 -12.43 0.91
C SER A 309 -6.46 -13.52 0.06
N ALA A 310 -7.61 -13.25 -0.57
CA ALA A 310 -8.31 -14.20 -1.44
C ALA A 310 -7.47 -14.51 -2.70
N CYS A 311 -6.96 -13.48 -3.38
CA CYS A 311 -6.10 -13.65 -4.55
C CYS A 311 -4.85 -14.47 -4.21
N HIS A 312 -4.15 -14.15 -3.12
CA HIS A 312 -2.98 -14.92 -2.71
C HIS A 312 -3.32 -16.37 -2.32
N SER A 313 -4.50 -16.63 -1.77
CA SER A 313 -4.93 -18.01 -1.51
C SER A 313 -5.06 -18.85 -2.79
N ASP A 314 -5.48 -18.24 -3.90
CA ASP A 314 -5.67 -18.93 -5.17
C ASP A 314 -4.39 -18.98 -6.02
N TYR A 315 -3.55 -17.93 -5.96
CA TYR A 315 -2.47 -17.71 -6.93
C TYR A 315 -1.06 -17.65 -6.35
N LYS A 316 -0.86 -17.45 -5.04
CA LYS A 316 0.50 -17.30 -4.46
C LYS A 316 1.18 -18.65 -4.17
N ASN A 317 0.38 -19.71 -4.01
CA ASN A 317 0.87 -21.05 -3.67
C ASN A 317 1.01 -21.98 -4.89
N ASN A 318 0.76 -21.46 -6.10
CA ASN A 318 0.91 -22.14 -7.39
C ASN A 318 1.99 -21.43 -8.22
#